data_AF-Q2JL59-F1
#
_entry.id   AF-Q2JL59-F1
#
_cell.length_a   1.000
_cell.length_b   1.000
_cell.length_c   1.000
_cell.angle_alpha   90.00
_cell.angle_beta   90.00
_cell.angle_gamma   90.00
#
_symmetry.space_group_name_H-M   'P 1'
#
loop_
_entity.id
_entity.type
_entity.pdbx_description
1 polymer ?
#
loop_
_entity_poly.entity_id
_entity_poly.type
_entity_poly.pdbx_seq_one_letter_code
_entity_poly.pdbx_strand_id
1 'polypeptide(L)'
;MNGKTHKWLLKSLGSLTLASAVVLLPLILTGCGGDSASSVVPVPPPPPPPPPPAPTPTPAPTPTPAPTPTPTPASLIVVSPTSIPNATASSVKTINVKLAQDPSGIKTVTVTGPTGWSISPASLTFDSSNFNVNQPVQFTAPLTAVGQTQNITFSGTGLGSVDVPVTVTPVPNTFFLDPVNGSDSNPGTAAAPWKTFEGVLKVGADPYQSKLVPLLQQGENVTIQVVAPAPVTQSLTAALGTTVPGGSITIVGPTNYKLSIPAGNTLTLNENVKLEGFSIEVKGNNDITINKSSASINNATIRCKPPAGNTCINVNAANVKLSGNKITFDVQTTAVAIQKPGVIIKDSEFKSDGSNTAGNSTRAIDTAAAGTTVLNSKFDLSSVNAGGGPDTTAIVLNAGSSSAVVKGNKILVAGDAPNSFGVLAAAGTGHLVQDNEFKASVNNVGVGIKLGVPIANFVNDISNGNSFPQPPNLAQNVQ
;
A
#
# COMPACT_ATOMS: atom_id res chain seq x y z
N MET A 1 45.19 -7.66 -45.59
CA MET A 1 44.89 -6.81 -46.76
C MET A 1 43.91 -5.72 -46.34
N ASN A 2 44.42 -4.48 -46.34
CA ASN A 2 43.76 -3.18 -46.50
C ASN A 2 42.49 -2.82 -45.73
N GLY A 3 42.66 -1.89 -44.77
CA GLY A 3 41.58 -1.07 -44.21
C GLY A 3 41.17 0.13 -45.07
N LYS A 4 40.25 0.94 -44.55
CA LYS A 4 40.16 2.40 -44.79
C LYS A 4 39.15 3.08 -43.87
N THR A 5 39.44 4.36 -43.69
CA THR A 5 39.05 5.36 -42.70
C THR A 5 37.76 6.14 -43.00
N HIS A 6 37.28 6.81 -41.94
CA HIS A 6 36.41 7.99 -41.78
C HIS A 6 35.83 8.72 -43.01
N LYS A 7 34.57 9.16 -42.88
CA LYS A 7 34.10 10.45 -43.42
C LYS A 7 32.98 11.07 -42.58
N TRP A 8 33.29 12.26 -42.09
CA TRP A 8 32.46 13.23 -41.40
C TRP A 8 31.63 14.00 -42.44
N LEU A 9 30.34 14.26 -42.21
CA LEU A 9 29.53 15.16 -43.06
C LEU A 9 28.57 16.01 -42.21
N LEU A 10 28.99 17.27 -42.05
CA LEU A 10 28.21 18.46 -41.70
C LEU A 10 27.18 18.80 -42.79
N LYS A 11 26.06 19.39 -42.35
CA LYS A 11 25.15 20.40 -42.98
C LYS A 11 23.73 20.09 -42.50
N SER A 12 22.98 20.97 -41.85
CA SER A 12 22.43 22.19 -42.46
C SER A 12 21.83 23.10 -41.38
N LEU A 13 22.26 24.36 -41.33
CA LEU A 13 21.57 25.46 -40.64
C LEU A 13 20.59 26.12 -41.62
N GLY A 14 19.39 26.44 -41.11
CA GLY A 14 18.41 27.35 -41.72
C GLY A 14 17.17 27.36 -40.81
N SER A 15 16.51 28.46 -40.48
CA SER A 15 16.66 29.85 -40.86
C SER A 15 15.99 30.70 -39.77
N LEU A 16 16.62 31.81 -39.41
CA LEU A 16 16.15 32.79 -38.43
C LEU A 16 15.32 33.85 -39.19
N THR A 17 14.09 34.13 -38.79
CA THR A 17 13.36 35.33 -39.26
C THR A 17 12.80 36.10 -38.08
N LEU A 18 13.42 37.26 -37.85
CA LEU A 18 12.94 38.38 -37.04
C LEU A 18 11.64 38.97 -37.62
N ALA A 19 10.68 39.30 -36.77
CA ALA A 19 9.76 40.41 -37.00
C ALA A 19 9.65 41.22 -35.72
N SER A 20 10.05 42.49 -35.84
CA SER A 20 10.19 43.51 -34.82
C SER A 20 8.92 44.37 -34.78
N ALA A 21 8.41 44.72 -33.59
CA ALA A 21 7.50 45.84 -33.42
C ALA A 21 7.74 46.53 -32.07
N VAL A 22 8.15 47.78 -32.18
CA VAL A 22 8.57 48.77 -31.19
C VAL A 22 7.33 49.45 -30.57
N VAL A 23 7.30 49.65 -29.25
CA VAL A 23 6.70 50.86 -28.63
C VAL A 23 7.45 51.20 -27.33
N LEU A 24 8.08 52.37 -27.34
CA LEU A 24 8.75 53.04 -26.22
C LEU A 24 7.94 54.32 -25.91
N LEU A 25 7.66 54.64 -24.64
CA LEU A 25 7.14 55.97 -24.28
C LEU A 25 7.50 56.36 -22.82
N PRO A 26 8.25 57.46 -22.60
CA PRO A 26 8.42 58.11 -21.30
C PRO A 26 7.67 59.45 -21.23
N LEU A 27 7.21 59.87 -20.05
CA LEU A 27 6.76 61.25 -19.80
C LEU A 27 7.29 61.74 -18.45
N ILE A 28 8.12 62.78 -18.52
CA ILE A 28 8.66 63.62 -17.45
C ILE A 28 7.76 64.85 -17.39
N LEU A 29 7.43 65.39 -16.20
CA LEU A 29 7.04 66.80 -16.09
C LEU A 29 7.43 67.36 -14.71
N THR A 30 8.24 68.42 -14.76
CA THR A 30 8.66 69.32 -13.69
C THR A 30 7.58 70.34 -13.34
N GLY A 31 7.49 70.77 -12.08
CA GLY A 31 6.69 71.91 -11.64
C GLY A 31 7.24 72.50 -10.33
N CYS A 32 7.41 73.82 -10.30
CA CYS A 32 8.11 74.65 -9.31
C CYS A 32 7.16 75.70 -8.69
N GLY A 33 7.44 76.15 -7.45
CA GLY A 33 6.90 77.35 -6.78
C GLY A 33 5.61 77.12 -5.97
N GLY A 34 5.32 77.76 -4.83
CA GLY A 34 5.95 78.82 -4.04
C GLY A 34 4.91 79.34 -3.00
N ASP A 35 5.41 79.70 -1.80
CA ASP A 35 4.95 80.77 -0.88
C ASP A 35 3.65 80.70 -0.03
N SER A 36 3.87 80.95 1.27
CA SER A 36 3.11 81.76 2.26
C SER A 36 1.74 81.31 2.80
N ALA A 37 1.65 81.03 4.10
CA ALA A 37 0.82 81.78 5.08
C ALA A 37 0.80 81.12 6.48
N SER A 38 0.90 81.97 7.50
CA SER A 38 0.78 81.70 8.93
C SER A 38 -0.44 80.88 9.36
N SER A 39 -0.29 80.02 10.36
CA SER A 39 -1.38 79.74 11.32
C SER A 39 -0.82 79.33 12.68
N VAL A 40 -1.17 80.11 13.69
CA VAL A 40 -0.86 79.93 15.11
C VAL A 40 -1.77 78.84 15.66
N VAL A 41 -1.23 77.81 16.32
CA VAL A 41 -2.01 76.75 17.00
C VAL A 41 -1.34 76.43 18.35
N PRO A 42 -2.10 76.19 19.45
CA PRO A 42 -1.76 76.69 20.78
C PRO A 42 -0.95 75.73 21.68
N VAL A 43 -0.49 76.32 22.80
CA VAL A 43 0.33 75.77 23.89
C VAL A 43 -0.22 74.45 24.49
N PRO A 44 0.64 73.44 24.76
CA PRO A 44 0.25 72.22 25.48
C PRO A 44 0.01 72.48 27.00
N PRO A 45 -0.97 71.80 27.64
CA PRO A 45 -1.25 71.95 29.06
C PRO A 45 -0.11 71.38 29.94
N PRO A 46 0.06 71.89 31.18
CA PRO A 46 1.14 71.49 32.07
C PRO A 46 1.02 70.02 32.52
N PRO A 47 2.16 69.33 32.77
CA PRO A 47 2.17 67.93 33.18
C PRO A 47 1.57 67.74 34.58
N PRO A 48 0.85 66.63 34.82
CA PRO A 48 0.26 66.31 36.12
C PRO A 48 1.34 66.05 37.19
N PRO A 49 1.04 66.30 38.48
CA PRO A 49 2.00 66.11 39.56
C PRO A 49 2.40 64.64 39.73
N PRO A 50 3.65 64.37 40.17
CA PRO A 50 4.16 63.02 40.30
C PRO A 50 3.38 62.25 41.39
N PRO A 51 3.08 60.95 41.17
CA PRO A 51 2.39 60.12 42.15
C PRO A 51 3.25 59.92 43.41
N PRO A 52 2.62 59.72 44.58
CA PRO A 52 3.32 59.55 45.85
C PRO A 52 4.17 58.27 45.86
N PRO A 53 5.30 58.25 46.59
CA PRO A 53 6.18 57.10 46.65
C PRO A 53 5.46 55.87 47.22
N ALA A 54 5.57 54.75 46.51
CA ALA A 54 5.00 53.47 46.90
C ALA A 54 5.65 52.96 48.21
N PRO A 55 4.89 52.32 49.12
CA PRO A 55 5.42 51.78 50.35
C PRO A 55 6.44 50.66 50.06
N THR A 56 7.54 50.70 50.81
CA THR A 56 8.65 49.75 50.73
C THR A 56 8.17 48.34 51.11
N PRO A 57 8.39 47.31 50.29
CA PRO A 57 7.94 45.96 50.62
C PRO A 57 8.75 45.39 51.78
N THR A 58 8.04 44.83 52.76
CA THR A 58 8.59 44.08 53.90
C THR A 58 9.46 42.91 53.41
N PRO A 59 10.64 42.66 54.00
CA PRO A 59 11.49 41.53 53.60
C PRO A 59 10.75 40.20 53.73
N ALA A 60 10.74 39.42 52.64
CA ALA A 60 10.19 38.07 52.64
C ALA A 60 11.05 37.14 53.55
N PRO A 61 10.42 36.23 54.31
CA PRO A 61 11.16 35.27 55.14
C PRO A 61 12.06 34.39 54.28
N THR A 62 13.27 34.15 54.77
CA THR A 62 14.30 33.33 54.12
C THR A 62 13.78 31.90 53.92
N PRO A 63 13.85 31.32 52.70
CA PRO A 63 13.36 29.97 52.46
C PRO A 63 14.20 28.96 53.24
N THR A 64 13.53 28.11 54.02
CA THR A 64 14.12 26.94 54.67
C THR A 64 14.83 26.07 53.62
N PRO A 65 16.08 25.62 53.84
CA PRO A 65 16.79 24.77 52.91
C PRO A 65 15.96 23.52 52.57
N ALA A 66 15.77 23.27 51.29
CA ALA A 66 15.11 22.06 50.82
C ALA A 66 15.89 20.83 51.32
N PRO A 67 15.20 19.78 51.81
CA PRO A 67 15.88 18.55 52.22
C PRO A 67 16.69 17.99 51.05
N THR A 68 17.92 17.59 51.36
CA THR A 68 18.84 16.95 50.41
C THR A 68 18.15 15.73 49.80
N PRO A 69 18.10 15.58 48.45
CA PRO A 69 17.45 14.45 47.83
C PRO A 69 18.13 13.15 48.26
N THR A 70 17.34 12.23 48.82
CA THR A 70 17.76 10.86 49.10
C THR A 70 18.21 10.20 47.79
N PRO A 71 19.39 9.54 47.73
CA PRO A 71 19.86 8.92 46.50
C PRO A 71 18.88 7.85 46.02
N THR A 72 18.43 7.96 44.77
CA THR A 72 17.62 6.95 44.10
C THR A 72 18.41 5.63 44.05
N PRO A 73 17.84 4.50 44.52
CA PRO A 73 18.54 3.21 44.46
C PRO A 73 18.86 2.84 43.01
N ALA A 74 20.11 2.41 42.76
CA ALA A 74 20.56 1.98 41.44
C ALA A 74 19.75 0.75 40.97
N SER A 75 19.31 0.76 39.72
CA SER A 75 18.62 -0.37 39.11
C SER A 75 19.56 -1.58 38.97
N LEU A 76 19.08 -2.78 39.31
CA LEU A 76 19.80 -4.04 39.11
C LEU A 76 19.70 -4.55 37.69
N ILE A 77 18.78 -4.01 36.89
CA ILE A 77 18.58 -4.39 35.49
C ILE A 77 19.69 -3.75 34.65
N VAL A 78 20.38 -4.58 33.86
CA VAL A 78 21.43 -4.15 32.93
C VAL A 78 20.98 -4.47 31.51
N VAL A 79 20.99 -3.45 30.66
CA VAL A 79 20.58 -3.55 29.25
C VAL A 79 21.73 -3.20 28.33
N SER A 80 21.80 -3.86 27.18
CA SER A 80 22.77 -3.58 26.13
C SER A 80 22.14 -3.77 24.75
N PRO A 81 22.12 -2.76 23.87
CA PRO A 81 22.64 -1.40 24.09
C PRO A 81 21.74 -0.58 25.05
N THR A 82 22.29 0.50 25.63
CA THR A 82 21.55 1.43 26.51
C THR A 82 20.76 2.49 25.74
N SER A 83 20.99 2.62 24.43
CA SER A 83 20.18 3.42 23.51
C SER A 83 20.32 2.89 22.08
N ILE A 84 19.33 3.15 21.23
CA ILE A 84 19.35 2.74 19.82
C ILE A 84 19.00 3.96 18.96
N PRO A 85 19.99 4.75 18.51
CA PRO A 85 19.75 6.02 17.82
C PRO A 85 19.32 5.86 16.35
N ASN A 86 19.46 4.66 15.75
CA ASN A 86 19.18 4.40 14.34
C ASN A 86 18.40 3.09 14.16
N ALA A 87 17.28 2.94 14.89
CA ALA A 87 16.41 1.80 14.71
C ALA A 87 15.60 1.95 13.41
N THR A 88 16.06 1.33 12.33
CA THR A 88 15.30 1.27 11.08
C THR A 88 13.91 0.68 11.34
N ALA A 89 12.86 1.43 11.00
CA ALA A 89 11.47 0.98 11.15
C ALA A 89 11.23 -0.37 10.45
N SER A 90 10.28 -1.15 10.98
CA SER A 90 9.93 -2.50 10.49
C SER A 90 11.06 -3.54 10.51
N SER A 91 12.25 -3.18 10.99
CA SER A 91 13.37 -4.10 11.16
C SER A 91 13.41 -4.63 12.59
N VAL A 92 13.63 -5.93 12.75
CA VAL A 92 13.87 -6.53 14.08
C VAL A 92 15.19 -6.00 14.63
N LYS A 93 15.15 -5.48 15.85
CA LYS A 93 16.31 -5.08 16.65
C LYS A 93 16.32 -5.87 17.95
N THR A 94 17.47 -5.89 18.62
CA THR A 94 17.66 -6.70 19.84
C THR A 94 18.26 -5.87 20.94
N ILE A 95 17.71 -6.00 22.14
CA ILE A 95 18.27 -5.52 23.41
C ILE A 95 18.55 -6.75 24.26
N ASN A 96 19.79 -6.91 24.69
CA ASN A 96 20.16 -7.94 25.64
C ASN A 96 19.93 -7.43 27.06
N VAL A 97 19.31 -8.26 27.88
CA VAL A 97 18.99 -7.94 29.28
C VAL A 97 19.64 -8.97 30.20
N LYS A 98 20.21 -8.51 31.30
CA LYS A 98 20.67 -9.34 32.42
C LYS A 98 20.51 -8.56 33.74
N LEU A 99 20.82 -9.17 34.86
CA LEU A 99 20.92 -8.52 36.17
C LEU A 99 22.39 -8.32 36.56
N ALA A 100 22.66 -7.23 37.27
CA ALA A 100 24.01 -6.89 37.77
C ALA A 100 24.48 -7.84 38.89
N GLN A 101 23.54 -8.42 39.63
CA GLN A 101 23.81 -9.29 40.77
C GLN A 101 22.71 -10.36 40.92
N ASP A 102 23.00 -11.38 41.72
CA ASP A 102 22.05 -12.46 42.01
C ASP A 102 20.77 -11.90 42.67
N PRO A 103 19.58 -12.17 42.12
CA PRO A 103 18.31 -11.67 42.65
C PRO A 103 17.86 -12.31 43.98
N SER A 104 18.59 -13.30 44.52
CA SER A 104 18.25 -14.02 45.76
C SER A 104 16.87 -14.67 45.73
N GLY A 105 16.53 -15.26 44.58
CA GLY A 105 15.24 -15.87 44.29
C GLY A 105 14.80 -15.61 42.85
N ILE A 106 13.63 -16.14 42.48
CA ILE A 106 13.08 -15.93 41.13
C ILE A 106 12.52 -14.50 41.05
N LYS A 107 12.97 -13.74 40.04
CA LYS A 107 12.47 -12.40 39.73
C LYS A 107 12.09 -12.29 38.26
N THR A 108 11.10 -11.46 37.97
CA THR A 108 10.63 -11.21 36.61
C THR A 108 10.93 -9.77 36.23
N VAL A 109 11.51 -9.58 35.04
CA VAL A 109 11.61 -8.30 34.36
C VAL A 109 10.52 -8.24 33.30
N THR A 110 9.64 -7.25 33.41
CA THR A 110 8.62 -6.94 32.40
C THR A 110 9.19 -5.94 31.40
N VAL A 111 8.94 -6.18 30.12
CA VAL A 111 9.31 -5.30 29.01
C VAL A 111 8.06 -4.61 28.50
N THR A 112 8.04 -3.29 28.61
CA THR A 112 6.93 -2.46 28.13
C THR A 112 7.44 -1.53 27.03
N GLY A 113 6.84 -1.61 25.85
CA GLY A 113 7.13 -0.71 24.74
C GLY A 113 6.04 0.31 24.48
N PRO A 114 6.29 1.28 23.59
CA PRO A 114 5.26 2.19 23.11
C PRO A 114 4.17 1.45 22.32
N THR A 115 2.96 2.04 22.27
CA THR A 115 1.82 1.47 21.54
C THR A 115 2.16 1.19 20.07
N GLY A 116 1.83 0.00 19.59
CA GLY A 116 2.04 -0.42 18.20
C GLY A 116 3.43 -1.01 17.90
N TRP A 117 4.32 -1.10 18.90
CA TRP A 117 5.59 -1.82 18.77
C TRP A 117 5.36 -3.31 18.98
N SER A 118 6.02 -4.14 18.18
CA SER A 118 6.10 -5.58 18.43
C SER A 118 7.29 -5.84 19.35
N ILE A 119 7.08 -6.53 20.47
CA ILE A 119 8.12 -6.88 21.44
C ILE A 119 7.99 -8.36 21.80
N SER A 120 9.08 -9.10 21.77
CA SER A 120 9.11 -10.50 22.15
C SER A 120 10.50 -10.93 22.67
N PRO A 121 10.59 -11.61 23.82
CA PRO A 121 9.50 -11.83 24.78
C PRO A 121 9.14 -10.53 25.55
N ALA A 122 7.90 -10.42 26.04
CA ALA A 122 7.44 -9.28 26.85
C ALA A 122 7.80 -9.40 28.34
N SER A 123 8.34 -10.55 28.76
CA SER A 123 8.85 -10.77 30.12
C SER A 123 10.03 -11.73 30.11
N LEU A 124 10.94 -11.54 31.06
CA LEU A 124 12.12 -12.38 31.28
C LEU A 124 12.14 -12.82 32.74
N THR A 125 12.55 -14.05 33.01
CA THR A 125 12.68 -14.60 34.36
C THR A 125 14.14 -14.86 34.69
N PHE A 126 14.56 -14.36 35.85
CA PHE A 126 15.91 -14.49 36.35
C PHE A 126 15.95 -15.17 37.72
N ASP A 127 16.96 -16.00 37.92
CA ASP A 127 17.32 -16.64 39.17
C ASP A 127 18.86 -16.72 39.31
N SER A 128 19.34 -17.33 40.40
CA SER A 128 20.77 -17.47 40.69
C SER A 128 21.57 -18.20 39.59
N SER A 129 20.93 -18.98 38.72
CA SER A 129 21.60 -19.73 37.65
C SER A 129 21.79 -18.95 36.35
N ASN A 130 20.97 -17.91 36.11
CA ASN A 130 20.92 -17.23 34.82
C ASN A 130 20.98 -15.70 34.90
N PHE A 131 21.01 -15.10 36.10
CA PHE A 131 20.94 -13.65 36.28
C PHE A 131 22.01 -12.88 35.51
N ASN A 132 23.19 -13.46 35.31
CA ASN A 132 24.32 -12.85 34.61
C ASN A 132 24.42 -13.21 33.11
N VAL A 133 23.44 -13.97 32.59
CA VAL A 133 23.37 -14.38 31.18
C VAL A 133 22.54 -13.38 30.41
N ASN A 134 23.06 -12.94 29.25
CA ASN A 134 22.32 -12.06 28.35
C ASN A 134 21.12 -12.79 27.75
N GLN A 135 19.91 -12.29 28.04
CA GLN A 135 18.68 -12.76 27.42
C GLN A 135 18.21 -11.75 26.36
N PRO A 136 18.02 -12.17 25.10
CA PRO A 136 17.66 -11.25 24.03
C PRO A 136 16.16 -10.90 24.06
N VAL A 137 15.86 -9.62 23.97
CA VAL A 137 14.52 -9.09 23.71
C VAL A 137 14.53 -8.49 22.32
N GLN A 138 13.71 -9.04 21.44
CA GLN A 138 13.52 -8.54 20.09
C GLN A 138 12.39 -7.52 20.05
N PHE A 139 12.57 -6.46 19.28
CA PHE A 139 11.50 -5.52 19.02
C PHE A 139 11.49 -5.06 17.56
N THR A 140 10.32 -4.60 17.11
CA THR A 140 10.13 -3.96 15.81
C THR A 140 9.31 -2.69 16.01
N ALA A 141 9.89 -1.55 15.62
CA ALA A 141 9.20 -0.26 15.66
C ALA A 141 8.29 -0.09 14.41
N PRO A 142 7.07 0.44 14.57
CA PRO A 142 6.19 0.70 13.43
C PRO A 142 6.69 1.91 12.62
N LEU A 143 6.31 1.98 11.34
CA LEU A 143 6.63 3.12 10.47
C LEU A 143 6.08 4.46 10.99
N THR A 144 5.00 4.45 11.76
CA THR A 144 4.42 5.66 12.39
C THR A 144 5.33 6.28 13.44
N ALA A 145 6.36 5.57 13.92
CA ALA A 145 7.34 6.08 14.87
C ALA A 145 8.55 6.76 14.20
N VAL A 146 8.66 6.74 12.87
CA VAL A 146 9.80 7.34 12.14
C VAL A 146 9.97 8.82 12.51
N GLY A 147 11.21 9.21 12.82
CA GLY A 147 11.55 10.57 13.25
C GLY A 147 11.33 10.83 14.74
N GLN A 148 10.72 9.89 15.47
CA GLN A 148 10.48 10.00 16.90
C GLN A 148 11.54 9.23 17.70
N THR A 149 11.78 9.70 18.93
CA THR A 149 12.52 8.95 19.97
C THR A 149 11.53 8.52 21.05
N GLN A 150 11.46 7.22 21.33
CA GLN A 150 10.55 6.64 22.33
C GLN A 150 11.28 5.60 23.18
N ASN A 151 10.81 5.34 24.40
CA ASN A 151 11.48 4.44 25.33
C ASN A 151 10.85 3.05 25.31
N ILE A 152 11.69 2.01 25.37
CA ILE A 152 11.31 0.68 25.86
C ILE A 152 11.73 0.60 27.33
N THR A 153 10.79 0.30 28.21
CA THR A 153 11.00 0.24 29.66
C THR A 153 11.14 -1.21 30.11
N PHE A 154 12.20 -1.48 30.87
CA PHE A 154 12.45 -2.74 31.55
C PHE A 154 12.28 -2.53 33.05
N SER A 155 11.35 -3.22 33.67
CA SER A 155 11.05 -3.00 35.10
C SER A 155 10.76 -4.30 35.84
N GLY A 156 11.06 -4.34 37.14
CA GLY A 156 10.76 -5.49 37.98
C GLY A 156 10.68 -5.11 39.46
N THR A 157 9.80 -5.78 40.21
CA THR A 157 9.61 -5.51 41.64
C THR A 157 10.88 -5.82 42.43
N GLY A 158 11.47 -4.79 43.04
CA GLY A 158 12.74 -4.89 43.78
C GLY A 158 13.99 -4.93 42.89
N LEU A 159 13.85 -4.77 41.57
CA LEU A 159 14.97 -4.70 40.62
C LEU A 159 15.20 -3.28 40.09
N GLY A 160 14.22 -2.38 40.21
CA GLY A 160 14.26 -1.04 39.62
C GLY A 160 13.66 -1.00 38.22
N SER A 161 13.93 0.09 37.51
CA SER A 161 13.44 0.34 36.15
C SER A 161 14.54 0.96 35.30
N VAL A 162 14.61 0.58 34.03
CA VAL A 162 15.55 1.12 33.04
C VAL A 162 14.80 1.42 31.76
N ASP A 163 14.96 2.63 31.25
CA ASP A 163 14.45 3.03 29.94
C ASP A 163 15.57 2.98 28.91
N VAL A 164 15.30 2.34 27.78
CA VAL A 164 16.16 2.35 26.59
C VAL A 164 15.53 3.28 25.55
N PRO A 165 16.08 4.49 25.32
CA PRO A 165 15.60 5.36 24.26
C PRO A 165 15.96 4.79 22.88
N VAL A 166 14.96 4.76 22.01
CA VAL A 166 15.05 4.27 20.64
C VAL A 166 14.59 5.36 19.68
N THR A 167 15.49 5.81 18.82
CA THR A 167 15.20 6.76 17.73
C THR A 167 14.99 5.97 16.45
N VAL A 168 13.81 6.14 15.85
CA VAL A 168 13.38 5.34 14.69
C VAL A 168 13.73 6.07 13.40
N THR A 169 14.48 5.40 12.53
CA THR A 169 14.87 5.91 11.20
C THR A 169 14.01 5.28 10.11
N PRO A 170 13.75 5.99 8.99
CA PRO A 170 13.05 5.41 7.86
C PRO A 170 13.86 4.25 7.26
N VAL A 171 13.15 3.32 6.63
CA VAL A 171 13.79 2.32 5.76
C VAL A 171 14.48 3.08 4.61
N PRO A 172 15.71 2.72 4.20
CA PRO A 172 16.35 3.33 3.04
C PRO A 172 15.42 3.35 1.82
N ASN A 173 15.55 4.38 0.99
CA ASN A 173 14.71 4.60 -0.21
C ASN A 173 13.19 4.60 0.10
N THR A 174 12.79 5.02 1.30
CA THR A 174 11.38 5.20 1.66
C THR A 174 10.98 6.67 1.62
N PHE A 175 9.91 6.97 0.90
CA PHE A 175 9.28 8.28 0.83
C PHE A 175 7.84 8.21 1.33
N PHE A 176 7.25 9.37 1.60
CA PHE A 176 5.94 9.49 2.22
C PHE A 176 5.00 10.32 1.35
N LEU A 177 3.75 9.89 1.29
CA LEU A 177 2.66 10.58 0.61
C LEU A 177 1.52 10.79 1.61
N ASP A 178 1.15 12.04 1.89
CA ASP A 178 -0.02 12.42 2.68
C ASP A 178 -1.01 13.14 1.77
N PRO A 179 -2.13 12.51 1.37
CA PRO A 179 -3.10 13.11 0.46
C PRO A 179 -3.79 14.36 1.02
N VAL A 180 -3.79 14.54 2.34
CA VAL A 180 -4.49 15.61 3.05
C VAL A 180 -3.53 16.78 3.26
N ASN A 181 -2.43 16.56 3.99
CA ASN A 181 -1.52 17.61 4.44
C ASN A 181 -0.26 17.76 3.59
N GLY A 182 0.00 16.80 2.69
CA GLY A 182 1.17 16.83 1.81
C GLY A 182 1.09 17.95 0.78
N SER A 183 2.25 18.21 0.17
CA SER A 183 2.40 19.05 -1.03
C SER A 183 3.30 18.33 -2.01
N ASP A 184 2.96 18.38 -3.30
CA ASP A 184 3.81 17.74 -4.30
C ASP A 184 5.18 18.40 -4.35
N SER A 185 5.29 19.71 -4.08
CA SER A 185 6.55 20.45 -3.97
C SER A 185 7.48 20.00 -2.84
N ASN A 186 7.03 19.12 -1.95
CA ASN A 186 7.82 18.65 -0.81
C ASN A 186 8.91 17.65 -1.23
N PRO A 187 9.92 17.40 -0.37
CA PRO A 187 10.96 16.40 -0.64
C PRO A 187 10.50 14.93 -0.49
N GLY A 188 9.26 14.66 -0.10
CA GLY A 188 8.74 13.30 0.10
C GLY A 188 9.22 12.64 1.39
N THR A 189 9.65 13.42 2.39
CA THR A 189 10.08 12.93 3.71
C THR A 189 8.88 12.76 4.65
N ALA A 190 9.04 12.06 5.78
CA ALA A 190 7.96 11.92 6.75
C ALA A 190 7.45 13.28 7.29
N ALA A 191 8.34 14.24 7.50
CA ALA A 191 8.00 15.59 7.98
C ALA A 191 7.44 16.51 6.89
N ALA A 192 7.77 16.22 5.62
CA ALA A 192 7.30 16.97 4.46
C ALA A 192 6.97 15.98 3.33
N PRO A 193 5.78 15.34 3.39
CA PRO A 193 5.37 14.29 2.45
C PRO A 193 4.80 14.87 1.15
N TRP A 194 4.83 14.07 0.09
CA TRP A 194 4.13 14.38 -1.17
C TRP A 194 2.62 14.30 -1.02
N LYS A 195 1.83 14.81 -1.99
CA LYS A 195 0.37 14.83 -1.92
C LYS A 195 -0.31 13.86 -2.87
N THR A 196 0.16 13.75 -4.12
CA THR A 196 -0.60 13.07 -5.19
C THR A 196 -0.03 11.71 -5.59
N PHE A 197 -0.90 10.72 -5.68
CA PHE A 197 -0.57 9.37 -6.16
C PHE A 197 -0.18 9.39 -7.64
N GLU A 198 -0.88 10.20 -8.44
CA GLU A 198 -0.55 10.38 -9.86
C GLU A 198 0.87 10.91 -10.04
N GLY A 199 1.31 11.85 -9.21
CA GLY A 199 2.64 12.41 -9.27
C GLY A 199 3.74 11.37 -9.03
N VAL A 200 3.55 10.49 -8.03
CA VAL A 200 4.46 9.37 -7.73
C VAL A 200 4.59 8.41 -8.91
N LEU A 201 3.49 8.12 -9.60
CA LEU A 201 3.46 7.17 -10.71
C LEU A 201 3.85 7.78 -12.07
N LYS A 202 3.72 9.10 -12.23
CA LYS A 202 4.28 9.88 -13.35
C LYS A 202 5.76 10.21 -13.10
N VAL A 203 6.58 9.17 -12.87
CA VAL A 203 8.04 9.30 -12.77
C VAL A 203 8.53 9.99 -14.06
N GLY A 204 9.04 11.21 -13.95
CA GLY A 204 9.20 12.08 -15.11
C GLY A 204 8.42 13.39 -15.06
N ALA A 205 7.73 13.72 -13.95
CA ALA A 205 7.26 15.06 -13.65
C ALA A 205 8.02 15.67 -12.44
N ASP A 206 8.47 16.91 -12.56
CA ASP A 206 9.00 17.69 -11.42
C ASP A 206 7.84 17.87 -10.41
N PRO A 207 8.04 17.63 -9.10
CA PRO A 207 9.31 17.47 -8.35
C PRO A 207 9.76 16.04 -8.02
N TYR A 208 8.96 15.03 -8.39
CA TYR A 208 9.25 13.62 -8.15
C TYR A 208 10.53 13.14 -8.85
N GLN A 209 10.79 13.69 -10.05
CA GLN A 209 11.97 13.36 -10.85
C GLN A 209 13.28 13.43 -10.06
N SER A 210 13.49 14.52 -9.33
CA SER A 210 14.77 14.82 -8.67
C SER A 210 15.15 13.83 -7.57
N LYS A 211 14.19 13.05 -7.06
CA LYS A 211 14.38 12.10 -5.96
C LYS A 211 14.27 10.65 -6.41
N LEU A 212 13.23 10.34 -7.19
CA LEU A 212 12.95 8.95 -7.61
C LEU A 212 13.89 8.52 -8.73
N VAL A 213 14.07 9.35 -9.76
CA VAL A 213 14.78 8.93 -10.98
C VAL A 213 16.24 8.53 -10.72
N PRO A 214 17.05 9.25 -9.92
CA PRO A 214 18.42 8.85 -9.65
C PRO A 214 18.53 7.47 -8.98
N LEU A 215 17.64 7.18 -8.03
CA LEU A 215 17.59 5.88 -7.35
C LEU A 215 17.18 4.76 -8.33
N LEU A 216 16.11 4.99 -9.08
CA LEU A 216 15.57 4.00 -10.03
C LEU A 216 16.58 3.68 -11.15
N GLN A 217 17.29 4.69 -11.67
CA GLN A 217 18.35 4.51 -12.67
C GLN A 217 19.56 3.73 -12.13
N GLN A 218 19.80 3.77 -10.82
CA GLN A 218 20.82 2.94 -10.16
C GLN A 218 20.34 1.51 -9.90
N GLY A 219 19.08 1.18 -10.23
CA GLY A 219 18.49 -0.14 -9.96
C GLY A 219 17.93 -0.29 -8.55
N GLU A 220 17.83 0.80 -7.78
CA GLU A 220 17.33 0.76 -6.41
C GLU A 220 15.82 0.52 -6.33
N ASN A 221 15.40 -0.12 -5.24
CA ASN A 221 13.99 -0.32 -4.93
C ASN A 221 13.51 0.78 -3.99
N VAL A 222 12.45 1.47 -4.38
CA VAL A 222 11.85 2.57 -3.64
C VAL A 222 10.52 2.15 -3.05
N THR A 223 10.28 2.52 -1.79
CA THR A 223 8.98 2.35 -1.13
C THR A 223 8.32 3.70 -0.90
N ILE A 224 7.04 3.81 -1.24
CA ILE A 224 6.22 4.99 -1.00
C ILE A 224 5.15 4.62 0.00
N GLN A 225 5.26 5.16 1.21
CA GLN A 225 4.29 4.95 2.27
C GLN A 225 3.22 6.03 2.22
N VAL A 226 1.97 5.63 1.95
CA VAL A 226 0.85 6.55 2.08
C VAL A 226 0.48 6.69 3.55
N VAL A 227 0.28 7.93 3.99
CA VAL A 227 -0.12 8.32 5.34
C VAL A 227 -1.54 8.88 5.26
N ALA A 228 -2.50 8.12 5.78
CA ALA A 228 -3.90 8.52 5.82
C ALA A 228 -4.51 8.12 7.19
N PRO A 229 -4.38 8.99 8.22
CA PRO A 229 -4.89 8.69 9.56
C PRO A 229 -6.43 8.67 9.61
N ALA A 230 -7.08 9.37 8.68
CA ALA A 230 -8.53 9.34 8.48
C ALA A 230 -8.86 8.86 7.05
N PRO A 231 -10.10 8.37 6.81
CA PRO A 231 -10.54 7.99 5.47
C PRO A 231 -10.35 9.11 4.45
N VAL A 232 -9.63 8.83 3.37
CA VAL A 232 -9.39 9.78 2.29
C VAL A 232 -9.53 9.10 0.94
N THR A 233 -10.17 9.79 0.00
CA THR A 233 -10.30 9.32 -1.39
C THR A 233 -9.52 10.25 -2.31
N GLN A 234 -8.65 9.70 -3.14
CA GLN A 234 -7.99 10.43 -4.22
C GLN A 234 -8.43 9.86 -5.55
N SER A 235 -8.89 10.71 -6.46
CA SER A 235 -9.37 10.30 -7.77
C SER A 235 -8.31 10.56 -8.83
N LEU A 236 -8.14 9.61 -9.77
CA LEU A 236 -7.35 9.86 -10.98
C LEU A 236 -8.00 10.97 -11.81
N THR A 237 -7.19 11.87 -12.32
CA THR A 237 -7.60 12.99 -13.19
C THR A 237 -7.52 12.63 -14.67
N ALA A 238 -6.69 11.66 -15.03
CA ALA A 238 -6.56 11.13 -16.39
C ALA A 238 -6.15 9.65 -16.38
N ALA A 239 -6.17 9.00 -17.55
CA ALA A 239 -5.53 7.70 -17.72
C ALA A 239 -4.04 7.78 -17.34
N LEU A 240 -3.59 6.80 -16.56
CA LEU A 240 -2.26 6.78 -15.97
C LEU A 240 -1.51 5.54 -16.41
N GLY A 241 -0.43 5.72 -17.17
CA GLY A 241 0.55 4.69 -17.46
C GLY A 241 1.83 4.94 -16.68
N THR A 242 2.36 3.92 -16.02
CA THR A 242 3.58 4.03 -15.23
C THR A 242 4.80 3.71 -16.09
N THR A 243 5.90 4.46 -16.04
CA THR A 243 7.17 4.02 -16.65
C THR A 243 8.27 4.17 -15.62
N VAL A 244 8.91 3.06 -15.24
CA VAL A 244 9.98 3.06 -14.24
C VAL A 244 11.30 2.74 -14.96
N PRO A 245 12.25 3.69 -15.04
CA PRO A 245 13.53 3.47 -15.71
C PRO A 245 14.47 2.69 -14.78
N GLY A 246 14.35 1.36 -14.78
CA GLY A 246 15.11 0.48 -13.87
C GLY A 246 14.36 0.21 -12.57
N GLY A 247 15.11 -0.04 -11.49
CA GLY A 247 14.66 -0.17 -10.10
C GLY A 247 13.30 -0.83 -9.84
N SER A 248 12.64 -0.48 -8.74
CA SER A 248 11.21 -0.70 -8.58
C SER A 248 10.56 0.34 -7.67
N ILE A 249 9.26 0.56 -7.83
CA ILE A 249 8.45 1.38 -6.95
C ILE A 249 7.40 0.49 -6.31
N THR A 250 7.40 0.43 -4.98
CA THR A 250 6.35 -0.20 -4.19
C THR A 250 5.56 0.87 -3.47
N ILE A 251 4.27 1.03 -3.79
CA ILE A 251 3.38 1.97 -3.08
C ILE A 251 2.56 1.18 -2.06
N VAL A 252 2.74 1.52 -0.79
CA VAL A 252 2.07 0.87 0.34
C VAL A 252 1.00 1.82 0.88
N GLY A 253 -0.26 1.46 0.72
CA GLY A 253 -1.39 2.24 1.21
C GLY A 253 -2.01 1.66 2.48
N PRO A 254 -2.49 2.49 3.42
CA PRO A 254 -3.31 2.02 4.54
C PRO A 254 -4.74 1.75 4.08
N THR A 255 -5.50 1.00 4.87
CA THR A 255 -6.91 0.67 4.58
C THR A 255 -7.82 1.91 4.44
N ASN A 256 -7.48 3.00 5.13
CA ASN A 256 -8.21 4.26 5.10
C ASN A 256 -7.93 5.10 3.84
N TYR A 257 -6.97 4.70 3.00
CA TYR A 257 -6.72 5.33 1.72
C TYR A 257 -7.48 4.61 0.60
N LYS A 258 -8.29 5.36 -0.15
CA LYS A 258 -9.00 4.88 -1.34
C LYS A 258 -8.51 5.61 -2.59
N LEU A 259 -8.01 4.86 -3.57
CA LEU A 259 -7.77 5.34 -4.92
C LEU A 259 -9.04 5.14 -5.75
N SER A 260 -9.63 6.19 -6.28
CA SER A 260 -10.77 6.11 -7.21
C SER A 260 -10.26 6.25 -8.65
N ILE A 261 -10.64 5.31 -9.52
CA ILE A 261 -10.45 5.36 -10.96
C ILE A 261 -11.82 5.71 -11.56
N PRO A 262 -12.05 6.98 -11.96
CA PRO A 262 -13.34 7.41 -12.51
C PRO A 262 -13.61 6.84 -13.90
N ALA A 263 -14.88 6.87 -14.31
CA ALA A 263 -15.28 6.45 -15.65
C ALA A 263 -14.51 7.20 -16.74
N GLY A 264 -13.95 6.45 -17.68
CA GLY A 264 -13.12 6.98 -18.77
C GLY A 264 -11.62 7.02 -18.48
N ASN A 265 -11.20 6.83 -17.22
CA ASN A 265 -9.79 6.72 -16.86
C ASN A 265 -9.37 5.26 -16.69
N THR A 266 -8.09 4.99 -16.92
CA THR A 266 -7.49 3.67 -16.74
C THR A 266 -6.20 3.79 -15.94
N LEU A 267 -5.89 2.75 -15.15
CA LEU A 267 -4.61 2.59 -14.47
C LEU A 267 -3.84 1.45 -15.14
N THR A 268 -2.78 1.79 -15.85
CA THR A 268 -1.88 0.82 -16.49
C THR A 268 -0.58 0.71 -15.69
N LEU A 269 -0.39 -0.45 -15.05
CA LEU A 269 0.83 -0.82 -14.37
C LEU A 269 1.79 -1.50 -15.36
N ASN A 270 2.93 -0.85 -15.59
CA ASN A 270 4.04 -1.40 -16.37
C ASN A 270 5.18 -1.85 -15.45
N GLU A 271 6.39 -2.05 -15.99
CA GLU A 271 7.51 -2.68 -15.29
C GLU A 271 7.78 -2.06 -13.92
N ASN A 272 7.95 -2.93 -12.94
CA ASN A 272 8.51 -2.66 -11.62
C ASN A 272 7.64 -1.76 -10.73
N VAL A 273 6.34 -1.62 -11.02
CA VAL A 273 5.38 -0.96 -10.12
C VAL A 273 4.58 -2.00 -9.35
N LYS A 274 4.71 -1.94 -8.02
CA LYS A 274 3.97 -2.79 -7.09
C LYS A 274 3.07 -1.91 -6.25
N LEU A 275 1.82 -2.31 -6.13
CA LEU A 275 0.88 -1.64 -5.24
C LEU A 275 0.45 -2.63 -4.14
N GLU A 276 0.48 -2.19 -2.88
CA GLU A 276 0.22 -3.05 -1.72
C GLU A 276 -0.67 -2.40 -0.65
N GLY A 277 -1.67 -3.13 -0.15
CA GLY A 277 -2.45 -2.76 1.06
C GLY A 277 -3.55 -1.69 0.90
N PHE A 278 -3.70 -1.09 -0.28
CA PHE A 278 -4.61 0.02 -0.56
C PHE A 278 -6.00 -0.43 -0.99
N SER A 279 -6.98 0.46 -0.85
CA SER A 279 -8.31 0.27 -1.45
C SER A 279 -8.37 0.93 -2.83
N ILE A 280 -8.90 0.22 -3.83
CA ILE A 280 -9.16 0.74 -5.17
C ILE A 280 -10.64 0.69 -5.46
N GLU A 281 -11.20 1.81 -5.87
CA GLU A 281 -12.55 1.89 -6.43
C GLU A 281 -12.44 2.15 -7.92
N VAL A 282 -13.14 1.33 -8.68
CA VAL A 282 -12.99 1.21 -10.11
C VAL A 282 -14.36 1.44 -10.76
N LYS A 283 -14.46 2.43 -11.65
CA LYS A 283 -15.68 2.82 -12.37
C LYS A 283 -15.36 2.93 -13.86
N GLY A 284 -16.08 2.21 -14.74
CA GLY A 284 -15.90 2.38 -16.20
C GLY A 284 -15.58 1.10 -16.99
N ASN A 285 -15.17 1.25 -18.25
CA ASN A 285 -15.20 0.17 -19.24
C ASN A 285 -14.01 -0.80 -19.20
N ASN A 286 -12.86 -0.50 -18.57
CA ASN A 286 -11.70 -1.40 -18.44
C ASN A 286 -10.60 -0.67 -17.68
N ASP A 287 -10.47 -0.92 -16.38
CA ASP A 287 -10.01 0.17 -15.53
C ASP A 287 -8.62 -0.09 -14.92
N ILE A 288 -8.22 -1.35 -14.70
CA ILE A 288 -6.86 -1.71 -14.28
C ILE A 288 -6.23 -2.64 -15.32
N THR A 289 -5.07 -2.27 -15.85
CA THR A 289 -4.29 -3.09 -16.78
C THR A 289 -2.91 -3.37 -16.20
N ILE A 290 -2.53 -4.65 -16.13
CA ILE A 290 -1.15 -5.08 -15.80
C ILE A 290 -0.49 -5.49 -17.11
N ASN A 291 0.41 -4.66 -17.61
CA ASN A 291 0.95 -4.81 -18.96
C ASN A 291 2.38 -5.38 -18.96
N LYS A 292 3.01 -5.54 -17.79
CA LYS A 292 4.38 -6.03 -17.64
C LYS A 292 4.54 -6.98 -16.45
N SER A 293 5.47 -7.93 -16.54
CA SER A 293 5.57 -9.10 -15.66
C SER A 293 5.95 -8.79 -14.20
N SER A 294 6.69 -7.71 -13.98
CA SER A 294 7.11 -7.27 -12.64
C SER A 294 6.11 -6.35 -11.94
N ALA A 295 5.02 -5.96 -12.62
CA ALA A 295 3.93 -5.25 -11.96
C ALA A 295 3.06 -6.20 -11.13
N SER A 296 2.60 -5.73 -9.98
CA SER A 296 1.72 -6.51 -9.12
C SER A 296 0.78 -5.64 -8.29
N ILE A 297 -0.38 -6.19 -7.98
CA ILE A 297 -1.31 -5.67 -6.99
C ILE A 297 -1.48 -6.76 -5.94
N ASN A 298 -1.14 -6.47 -4.69
CA ASN A 298 -1.19 -7.44 -3.60
C ASN A 298 -1.89 -6.84 -2.37
N ASN A 299 -2.54 -7.69 -1.59
CA ASN A 299 -3.19 -7.31 -0.33
C ASN A 299 -4.16 -6.12 -0.49
N ALA A 300 -4.70 -5.91 -1.69
CA ALA A 300 -5.54 -4.75 -2.00
C ALA A 300 -7.02 -5.10 -1.84
N THR A 301 -7.83 -4.10 -1.46
CA THR A 301 -9.29 -4.20 -1.54
C THR A 301 -9.76 -3.49 -2.80
N ILE A 302 -10.25 -4.23 -3.78
CA ILE A 302 -10.62 -3.72 -5.10
C ILE A 302 -12.13 -3.83 -5.27
N ARG A 303 -12.80 -2.71 -5.52
CA ARG A 303 -14.22 -2.66 -5.81
C ARG A 303 -14.45 -2.19 -7.22
N CYS A 304 -14.92 -3.09 -8.06
CA CYS A 304 -15.13 -2.92 -9.49
C CYS A 304 -16.60 -2.75 -9.82
N LYS A 305 -16.94 -1.67 -10.51
CA LYS A 305 -18.26 -1.45 -11.11
C LYS A 305 -18.18 -1.11 -12.60
N PRO A 306 -17.60 -1.98 -13.43
CA PRO A 306 -17.55 -1.71 -14.85
C PRO A 306 -18.92 -2.00 -15.51
N PRO A 307 -19.26 -1.37 -16.65
CA PRO A 307 -20.48 -1.72 -17.38
C PRO A 307 -20.47 -3.19 -17.81
N ALA A 308 -21.66 -3.78 -17.96
CA ALA A 308 -21.82 -5.18 -18.34
C ALA A 308 -20.99 -5.55 -19.59
N GLY A 309 -20.36 -6.72 -19.56
CA GLY A 309 -19.49 -7.24 -20.61
C GLY A 309 -18.02 -6.85 -20.49
N ASN A 310 -17.67 -5.96 -19.57
CA ASN A 310 -16.30 -5.49 -19.39
C ASN A 310 -15.52 -6.25 -18.31
N THR A 311 -14.21 -5.99 -18.27
CA THR A 311 -13.28 -6.60 -17.31
C THR A 311 -12.76 -5.56 -16.32
N CYS A 312 -12.67 -5.92 -15.04
CA CYS A 312 -12.06 -5.02 -14.04
C CYS A 312 -10.53 -4.97 -14.15
N ILE A 313 -9.86 -6.13 -14.08
CA ILE A 313 -8.41 -6.25 -14.17
C ILE A 313 -8.03 -7.05 -15.42
N ASN A 314 -7.34 -6.41 -16.35
CA ASN A 314 -6.75 -7.07 -17.52
C ASN A 314 -5.27 -7.38 -17.27
N VAL A 315 -4.91 -8.66 -17.26
CA VAL A 315 -3.52 -9.12 -17.12
C VAL A 315 -2.95 -9.47 -18.50
N ASN A 316 -2.22 -8.50 -19.06
CA ASN A 316 -1.60 -8.56 -20.38
C ASN A 316 -0.10 -8.90 -20.32
N ALA A 317 0.38 -9.44 -19.20
CA ALA A 317 1.78 -9.84 -19.01
C ALA A 317 1.94 -11.22 -18.40
N ALA A 318 3.04 -11.88 -18.77
CA ALA A 318 3.38 -13.19 -18.26
C ALA A 318 3.93 -13.12 -16.83
N ASN A 319 3.84 -14.21 -16.08
CA ASN A 319 4.46 -14.35 -14.75
C ASN A 319 4.01 -13.31 -13.69
N VAL A 320 2.82 -12.73 -13.88
CA VAL A 320 2.24 -11.77 -12.92
C VAL A 320 1.72 -12.52 -11.70
N LYS A 321 1.92 -11.94 -10.52
CA LYS A 321 1.40 -12.45 -9.25
C LYS A 321 0.37 -11.51 -8.67
N LEU A 322 -0.79 -12.06 -8.34
CA LEU A 322 -1.87 -11.40 -7.59
C LEU A 322 -2.06 -12.20 -6.31
N SER A 323 -1.85 -11.59 -5.14
CA SER A 323 -1.92 -12.29 -3.85
C SER A 323 -2.61 -11.49 -2.78
N GLY A 324 -3.46 -12.13 -1.98
CA GLY A 324 -4.10 -11.46 -0.83
C GLY A 324 -5.19 -10.44 -1.21
N ASN A 325 -5.61 -10.37 -2.48
CA ASN A 325 -6.52 -9.33 -2.93
C ASN A 325 -7.97 -9.69 -2.61
N LYS A 326 -8.76 -8.70 -2.20
CA LYS A 326 -10.21 -8.81 -1.99
C LYS A 326 -10.93 -8.04 -3.09
N ILE A 327 -11.47 -8.74 -4.07
CA ILE A 327 -12.06 -8.19 -5.29
C ILE A 327 -13.58 -8.34 -5.22
N THR A 328 -14.29 -7.22 -5.09
CA THR A 328 -15.74 -7.16 -5.27
C THR A 328 -16.05 -6.64 -6.67
N PHE A 329 -16.88 -7.32 -7.44
CA PHE A 329 -17.18 -6.98 -8.83
C PHE A 329 -18.66 -7.11 -9.17
N ASP A 330 -19.19 -6.23 -10.01
CA ASP A 330 -20.60 -6.26 -10.41
C ASP A 330 -20.92 -7.50 -11.28
N VAL A 331 -22.16 -8.00 -11.20
CA VAL A 331 -22.65 -9.07 -12.09
C VAL A 331 -22.56 -8.67 -13.57
N GLN A 332 -22.48 -9.69 -14.45
CA GLN A 332 -22.28 -9.55 -15.91
C GLN A 332 -20.92 -8.99 -16.31
N THR A 333 -19.93 -9.07 -15.43
CA THR A 333 -18.57 -8.60 -15.69
C THR A 333 -17.56 -9.71 -15.44
N THR A 334 -16.33 -9.50 -15.91
CA THR A 334 -15.19 -10.34 -15.56
C THR A 334 -14.33 -9.62 -14.53
N ALA A 335 -14.06 -10.23 -13.36
CA ALA A 335 -13.21 -9.58 -12.36
C ALA A 335 -11.75 -9.53 -12.82
N VAL A 336 -11.20 -10.65 -13.28
CA VAL A 336 -9.82 -10.75 -13.78
C VAL A 336 -9.79 -11.52 -15.10
N ALA A 337 -9.34 -10.87 -16.17
CA ALA A 337 -9.04 -11.54 -17.45
C ALA A 337 -7.53 -11.72 -17.61
N ILE A 338 -7.09 -12.93 -17.96
CA ILE A 338 -5.68 -13.32 -18.09
C ILE A 338 -5.38 -13.63 -19.55
N GLN A 339 -4.53 -12.82 -20.17
CA GLN A 339 -4.19 -12.89 -21.60
C GLN A 339 -2.79 -13.45 -21.86
N LYS A 340 -1.96 -13.60 -20.83
CA LYS A 340 -0.56 -14.06 -20.94
C LYS A 340 -0.23 -15.12 -19.88
N PRO A 341 0.77 -15.99 -20.15
CA PRO A 341 0.95 -17.22 -19.37
C PRO A 341 1.64 -17.02 -18.02
N GLY A 342 1.55 -18.02 -17.15
CA GLY A 342 2.29 -18.08 -15.88
C GLY A 342 1.74 -17.16 -14.79
N VAL A 343 0.50 -16.72 -14.89
CA VAL A 343 -0.13 -15.87 -13.87
C VAL A 343 -0.47 -16.70 -12.63
N ILE A 344 -0.11 -16.20 -11.45
CA ILE A 344 -0.41 -16.84 -10.17
C ILE A 344 -1.37 -15.95 -9.39
N ILE A 345 -2.56 -16.48 -9.10
CA ILE A 345 -3.54 -15.91 -8.18
C ILE A 345 -3.55 -16.77 -6.92
N LYS A 346 -3.30 -16.18 -5.75
CA LYS A 346 -3.36 -16.93 -4.48
C LYS A 346 -3.92 -16.14 -3.32
N ASP A 347 -4.45 -16.85 -2.34
CA ASP A 347 -4.94 -16.27 -1.08
C ASP A 347 -5.88 -15.06 -1.30
N SER A 348 -6.64 -15.07 -2.40
CA SER A 348 -7.46 -13.93 -2.83
C SER A 348 -8.95 -14.25 -2.63
N GLU A 349 -9.76 -13.21 -2.45
CA GLU A 349 -11.21 -13.32 -2.29
C GLU A 349 -11.89 -12.62 -3.47
N PHE A 350 -12.86 -13.28 -4.09
CA PHE A 350 -13.69 -12.75 -5.16
C PHE A 350 -15.14 -12.77 -4.71
N LYS A 351 -15.83 -11.64 -4.82
CA LYS A 351 -17.24 -11.52 -4.47
C LYS A 351 -18.03 -10.79 -5.56
N SER A 352 -19.08 -11.41 -6.07
CA SER A 352 -20.01 -10.72 -6.96
C SER A 352 -20.94 -9.78 -6.18
N ASP A 353 -21.39 -8.69 -6.81
CA ASP A 353 -22.36 -7.74 -6.27
C ASP A 353 -23.41 -7.38 -7.33
N GLY A 354 -24.66 -7.17 -6.90
CA GLY A 354 -25.79 -6.83 -7.78
C GLY A 354 -26.67 -8.01 -8.23
N SER A 355 -27.74 -7.66 -8.96
CA SER A 355 -28.76 -8.58 -9.48
C SER A 355 -28.72 -8.62 -11.01
N ASN A 356 -28.80 -9.81 -11.59
CA ASN A 356 -28.65 -10.01 -13.03
C ASN A 356 -29.85 -9.46 -13.82
N THR A 357 -29.60 -8.73 -14.91
CA THR A 357 -30.53 -8.52 -16.04
C THR A 357 -30.09 -9.40 -17.22
N ALA A 358 -30.93 -9.70 -18.21
CA ALA A 358 -30.50 -10.54 -19.34
C ALA A 358 -29.33 -9.87 -20.13
N GLY A 359 -28.24 -10.58 -20.43
CA GLY A 359 -27.07 -9.99 -21.09
C GLY A 359 -25.80 -10.85 -21.12
N ASN A 360 -24.82 -10.54 -20.27
CA ASN A 360 -23.45 -11.11 -20.30
C ASN A 360 -23.13 -12.04 -19.11
N SER A 361 -22.19 -12.97 -19.28
CA SER A 361 -21.74 -13.87 -18.20
C SER A 361 -21.07 -13.13 -17.03
N THR A 362 -21.19 -13.67 -15.82
CA THR A 362 -20.43 -13.23 -14.65
C THR A 362 -19.25 -14.16 -14.43
N ARG A 363 -18.02 -13.63 -14.43
CA ARG A 363 -16.79 -14.42 -14.30
C ARG A 363 -15.86 -13.83 -13.25
N ALA A 364 -15.40 -14.61 -12.28
CA ALA A 364 -14.36 -14.10 -11.37
C ALA A 364 -12.98 -14.13 -12.05
N ILE A 365 -12.64 -15.25 -12.69
CA ILE A 365 -11.42 -15.39 -13.47
C ILE A 365 -11.76 -15.94 -14.85
N ASP A 366 -11.30 -15.28 -15.91
CA ASP A 366 -11.29 -15.79 -17.28
C ASP A 366 -9.85 -15.85 -17.79
N THR A 367 -9.33 -17.05 -18.06
CA THR A 367 -7.97 -17.22 -18.55
C THR A 367 -7.92 -17.77 -19.96
N ALA A 368 -7.36 -16.99 -20.87
CA ALA A 368 -7.05 -17.40 -22.25
C ALA A 368 -5.60 -17.88 -22.39
N ALA A 369 -4.85 -18.00 -21.30
CA ALA A 369 -3.40 -18.23 -21.33
C ALA A 369 -2.94 -19.41 -20.47
N ALA A 370 -1.86 -20.03 -20.94
CA ALA A 370 -1.23 -21.22 -20.36
C ALA A 370 -0.68 -20.98 -18.95
N GLY A 371 -0.62 -22.01 -18.11
CA GLY A 371 0.14 -21.96 -16.85
C GLY A 371 -0.46 -21.06 -15.78
N THR A 372 -1.74 -20.68 -15.91
CA THR A 372 -2.47 -19.97 -14.85
C THR A 372 -2.60 -20.87 -13.62
N THR A 373 -2.25 -20.36 -12.45
CA THR A 373 -2.33 -21.07 -11.17
C THR A 373 -3.23 -20.28 -10.21
N VAL A 374 -4.27 -20.93 -9.68
CA VAL A 374 -5.24 -20.37 -8.73
C VAL A 374 -5.22 -21.20 -7.46
N LEU A 375 -4.71 -20.62 -6.37
CA LEU A 375 -4.45 -21.33 -5.11
C LEU A 375 -5.18 -20.71 -3.92
N ASN A 376 -5.74 -21.54 -3.05
CA ASN A 376 -6.20 -21.15 -1.70
C ASN A 376 -7.08 -19.89 -1.68
N SER A 377 -7.88 -19.69 -2.73
CA SER A 377 -8.68 -18.48 -2.93
C SER A 377 -10.16 -18.77 -2.68
N LYS A 378 -10.90 -17.73 -2.30
CA LYS A 378 -12.33 -17.79 -2.04
C LYS A 378 -13.11 -17.11 -3.15
N PHE A 379 -14.16 -17.75 -3.62
CA PHE A 379 -15.07 -17.25 -4.64
C PHE A 379 -16.49 -17.29 -4.09
N ASP A 380 -17.14 -16.14 -4.06
CA ASP A 380 -18.52 -15.96 -3.61
C ASP A 380 -19.32 -15.28 -4.73
N LEU A 381 -19.94 -16.09 -5.57
CA LEU A 381 -20.78 -15.66 -6.68
C LEU A 381 -22.27 -15.91 -6.37
N SER A 382 -22.65 -15.96 -5.08
CA SER A 382 -24.02 -16.29 -4.69
C SER A 382 -25.04 -15.18 -4.96
N SER A 383 -24.58 -13.95 -5.25
CA SER A 383 -25.48 -12.81 -5.48
C SER A 383 -26.14 -12.83 -6.87
N VAL A 384 -25.67 -13.70 -7.78
CA VAL A 384 -26.13 -13.71 -9.16
C VAL A 384 -27.47 -14.45 -9.27
N ASN A 385 -28.59 -13.73 -9.19
CA ASN A 385 -29.93 -14.34 -9.36
C ASN A 385 -30.19 -14.72 -10.84
N ALA A 386 -30.48 -15.99 -11.12
CA ALA A 386 -30.82 -16.53 -12.43
C ALA A 386 -32.31 -16.31 -12.78
N GLY A 387 -32.67 -15.08 -13.12
CA GLY A 387 -33.92 -14.79 -13.81
C GLY A 387 -33.85 -15.19 -15.30
N GLY A 388 -33.57 -16.46 -15.62
CA GLY A 388 -33.38 -16.94 -17.00
C GLY A 388 -32.17 -16.34 -17.73
N GLY A 389 -31.23 -15.76 -16.96
CA GLY A 389 -30.10 -14.98 -17.43
C GLY A 389 -28.76 -15.75 -17.55
N PRO A 390 -27.70 -15.05 -18.02
CA PRO A 390 -26.43 -15.60 -18.52
C PRO A 390 -25.57 -16.38 -17.50
N ASP A 391 -24.66 -17.21 -18.02
CA ASP A 391 -23.75 -18.11 -17.30
C ASP A 391 -22.97 -17.43 -16.15
N THR A 392 -22.98 -18.03 -14.96
CA THR A 392 -22.13 -17.61 -13.83
C THR A 392 -21.01 -18.61 -13.64
N THR A 393 -19.75 -18.20 -13.84
CA THR A 393 -18.62 -19.12 -13.68
C THR A 393 -17.54 -18.52 -12.78
N ALA A 394 -17.11 -19.23 -11.73
CA ALA A 394 -16.04 -18.69 -10.90
C ALA A 394 -14.71 -18.66 -11.68
N ILE A 395 -14.33 -19.77 -12.33
CA ILE A 395 -13.06 -19.86 -13.07
C ILE A 395 -13.31 -20.46 -14.45
N VAL A 396 -12.94 -19.73 -15.50
CA VAL A 396 -12.97 -20.21 -16.89
C VAL A 396 -11.54 -20.46 -17.36
N LEU A 397 -11.27 -21.70 -17.79
CA LEU A 397 -10.01 -22.14 -18.37
C LEU A 397 -10.18 -22.25 -19.89
N ASN A 398 -9.67 -21.28 -20.62
CA ASN A 398 -9.82 -21.14 -22.07
C ASN A 398 -8.45 -21.06 -22.80
N ALA A 399 -7.42 -21.65 -22.20
CA ALA A 399 -6.06 -21.63 -22.74
C ALA A 399 -5.87 -22.76 -23.76
N GLY A 400 -5.77 -22.43 -25.05
CA GLY A 400 -5.66 -23.43 -26.13
C GLY A 400 -4.39 -24.30 -26.12
N SER A 401 -3.34 -23.92 -25.37
CA SER A 401 -2.14 -24.73 -25.22
C SER A 401 -1.61 -24.65 -23.78
N SER A 402 -1.52 -25.80 -23.10
CA SER A 402 -1.01 -26.03 -21.73
C SER A 402 -1.97 -25.81 -20.55
N SER A 403 -1.67 -26.54 -19.46
CA SER A 403 -2.45 -26.74 -18.25
C SER A 403 -2.58 -25.51 -17.35
N ALA A 404 -3.71 -25.43 -16.65
CA ALA A 404 -3.92 -24.53 -15.52
C ALA A 404 -4.01 -25.36 -14.24
N VAL A 405 -3.66 -24.77 -13.09
CA VAL A 405 -3.77 -25.41 -11.78
C VAL A 405 -4.79 -24.66 -10.94
N VAL A 406 -5.82 -25.34 -10.46
CA VAL A 406 -6.85 -24.79 -9.58
C VAL A 406 -6.89 -25.66 -8.33
N LYS A 407 -6.29 -25.17 -7.23
CA LYS A 407 -6.09 -25.98 -6.02
C LYS A 407 -6.44 -25.28 -4.71
N GLY A 408 -7.11 -25.99 -3.80
CA GLY A 408 -7.34 -25.51 -2.43
C GLY A 408 -8.40 -24.40 -2.32
N ASN A 409 -9.22 -24.18 -3.36
CA ASN A 409 -10.13 -23.04 -3.41
C ASN A 409 -11.48 -23.35 -2.76
N LYS A 410 -12.15 -22.32 -2.25
CA LYS A 410 -13.54 -22.38 -1.77
C LYS A 410 -14.43 -21.64 -2.74
N ILE A 411 -15.35 -22.33 -3.40
CA ILE A 411 -16.14 -21.82 -4.51
C ILE A 411 -17.63 -21.94 -4.19
N LEU A 412 -18.29 -20.80 -4.02
CA LEU A 412 -19.73 -20.67 -3.86
C LEU A 412 -20.33 -20.02 -5.11
N VAL A 413 -21.27 -20.70 -5.76
CA VAL A 413 -22.02 -20.19 -6.93
C VAL A 413 -23.51 -20.05 -6.60
N ALA A 414 -24.26 -19.29 -7.40
CA ALA A 414 -25.70 -19.07 -7.18
C ALA A 414 -26.53 -20.37 -7.17
N GLY A 415 -26.22 -21.30 -8.08
CA GLY A 415 -26.80 -22.65 -8.12
C GLY A 415 -28.18 -22.78 -8.80
N ASP A 416 -28.59 -21.77 -9.56
CA ASP A 416 -29.95 -21.58 -10.08
C ASP A 416 -30.04 -21.59 -11.62
N ALA A 417 -28.93 -21.38 -12.35
CA ALA A 417 -28.86 -21.54 -13.80
C ALA A 417 -28.16 -22.85 -14.22
N PRO A 418 -28.65 -23.57 -15.25
CA PRO A 418 -28.04 -24.81 -15.74
C PRO A 418 -26.63 -24.63 -16.31
N ASN A 419 -26.24 -23.38 -16.63
CA ASN A 419 -24.92 -23.03 -17.12
C ASN A 419 -24.04 -22.32 -16.08
N SER A 420 -24.44 -22.29 -14.81
CA SER A 420 -23.57 -21.81 -13.75
C SER A 420 -22.56 -22.90 -13.38
N PHE A 421 -21.27 -22.60 -13.27
CA PHE A 421 -20.23 -23.58 -12.94
C PHE A 421 -19.22 -23.04 -11.94
N GLY A 422 -18.67 -23.91 -11.10
CA GLY A 422 -17.51 -23.57 -10.30
C GLY A 422 -16.28 -23.37 -11.19
N VAL A 423 -15.97 -24.37 -12.01
CA VAL A 423 -14.91 -24.29 -13.04
C VAL A 423 -15.45 -24.70 -14.39
N LEU A 424 -15.12 -23.96 -15.44
CA LEU A 424 -15.38 -24.33 -16.82
C LEU A 424 -14.05 -24.53 -17.55
N ALA A 425 -13.74 -25.76 -17.95
CA ALA A 425 -12.63 -26.07 -18.84
C ALA A 425 -13.11 -26.00 -20.29
N ALA A 426 -13.07 -24.80 -20.86
CA ALA A 426 -13.58 -24.51 -22.20
C ALA A 426 -12.65 -24.99 -23.32
N ALA A 427 -11.34 -24.93 -23.11
CA ALA A 427 -10.32 -25.34 -24.07
C ALA A 427 -9.01 -25.72 -23.36
N GLY A 428 -8.13 -26.45 -24.05
CA GLY A 428 -6.84 -26.90 -23.52
C GLY A 428 -6.86 -28.34 -23.00
N THR A 429 -5.69 -28.84 -22.60
CA THR A 429 -5.52 -30.18 -22.00
C THR A 429 -4.61 -30.09 -20.77
N GLY A 430 -4.70 -31.09 -19.89
CA GLY A 430 -3.79 -31.21 -18.74
C GLY A 430 -4.14 -30.33 -17.52
N HIS A 431 -5.31 -29.70 -17.47
CA HIS A 431 -5.67 -28.91 -16.28
C HIS A 431 -5.78 -29.79 -15.04
N LEU A 432 -5.28 -29.27 -13.92
CA LEU A 432 -5.36 -29.90 -12.60
C LEU A 432 -6.36 -29.12 -11.75
N VAL A 433 -7.44 -29.78 -11.34
CA VAL A 433 -8.42 -29.21 -10.41
C VAL A 433 -8.49 -30.12 -9.18
N GLN A 434 -7.90 -29.68 -8.07
CA GLN A 434 -7.63 -30.53 -6.90
C GLN A 434 -7.97 -29.84 -5.57
N ASP A 435 -8.42 -30.58 -4.57
CA ASP A 435 -8.61 -30.10 -3.19
C ASP A 435 -9.52 -28.85 -3.09
N ASN A 436 -10.50 -28.70 -3.98
CA ASN A 436 -11.42 -27.56 -3.96
C ASN A 436 -12.75 -27.91 -3.29
N GLU A 437 -13.35 -26.94 -2.59
CA GLU A 437 -14.66 -27.05 -1.98
C GLU A 437 -15.69 -26.29 -2.84
N PHE A 438 -16.66 -27.00 -3.42
CA PHE A 438 -17.74 -26.42 -4.22
C PHE A 438 -19.06 -26.38 -3.45
N LYS A 439 -19.78 -25.28 -3.54
CA LYS A 439 -21.12 -25.08 -2.96
C LYS A 439 -22.02 -24.28 -3.90
N ALA A 440 -23.33 -24.47 -3.76
CA ALA A 440 -24.35 -23.56 -4.29
C ALA A 440 -25.08 -22.85 -3.15
N SER A 441 -25.60 -21.65 -3.42
CA SER A 441 -26.56 -21.00 -2.53
C SER A 441 -28.00 -21.50 -2.71
N VAL A 442 -28.37 -21.99 -3.89
CA VAL A 442 -29.74 -22.41 -4.23
C VAL A 442 -29.69 -23.69 -5.08
N ASN A 443 -30.66 -24.60 -4.91
CA ASN A 443 -30.98 -25.77 -5.77
C ASN A 443 -29.86 -26.73 -6.23
N ASN A 444 -28.59 -26.53 -5.84
CA ASN A 444 -27.42 -27.31 -6.24
C ASN A 444 -27.21 -27.47 -7.76
N VAL A 445 -27.84 -26.64 -8.60
CA VAL A 445 -27.72 -26.74 -10.06
C VAL A 445 -26.39 -26.15 -10.51
N GLY A 446 -25.66 -26.85 -11.37
CA GLY A 446 -24.41 -26.33 -11.94
C GLY A 446 -23.21 -26.31 -10.96
N VAL A 447 -23.36 -26.91 -9.78
CA VAL A 447 -22.25 -26.98 -8.82
C VAL A 447 -21.22 -28.00 -9.28
N GLY A 448 -20.14 -27.51 -9.85
CA GLY A 448 -18.96 -28.32 -10.12
C GLY A 448 -18.20 -27.84 -11.34
N ILE A 449 -17.82 -28.80 -12.17
CA ILE A 449 -16.79 -28.62 -13.18
C ILE A 449 -17.33 -29.09 -14.52
N LYS A 450 -17.37 -28.20 -15.51
CA LYS A 450 -17.85 -28.51 -16.86
C LYS A 450 -16.69 -28.60 -17.84
N LEU A 451 -16.73 -29.63 -18.67
CA LEU A 451 -15.83 -29.81 -19.80
C LEU A 451 -16.50 -29.29 -21.07
N GLY A 452 -15.92 -28.26 -21.69
CA GLY A 452 -16.43 -27.67 -22.93
C GLY A 452 -16.10 -28.49 -24.18
N VAL A 453 -15.08 -29.36 -24.09
CA VAL A 453 -14.63 -30.27 -25.15
C VAL A 453 -14.14 -31.59 -24.52
N PRO A 454 -14.07 -32.71 -25.27
CA PRO A 454 -13.45 -33.95 -24.78
C PRO A 454 -11.95 -33.69 -24.54
N ILE A 455 -11.59 -33.37 -23.31
CA ILE A 455 -10.23 -33.00 -22.95
C ILE A 455 -9.46 -34.23 -22.47
N ALA A 456 -8.43 -34.62 -23.23
CA ALA A 456 -7.45 -35.59 -22.76
C ALA A 456 -6.71 -35.02 -21.52
N ASN A 457 -6.52 -35.85 -20.49
CA ASN A 457 -5.70 -35.56 -19.30
C ASN A 457 -6.25 -34.50 -18.32
N PHE A 458 -7.57 -34.37 -18.18
CA PHE A 458 -8.14 -33.61 -17.07
C PHE A 458 -8.09 -34.42 -15.78
N VAL A 459 -7.44 -33.88 -14.74
CA VAL A 459 -7.35 -34.56 -13.43
C VAL A 459 -8.31 -33.85 -12.47
N ASN A 460 -9.45 -34.49 -12.18
CA ASN A 460 -10.55 -33.84 -11.45
C ASN A 460 -11.46 -34.72 -10.58
N ASP A 461 -11.25 -36.03 -10.52
CA ASP A 461 -12.16 -36.90 -9.78
C ASP A 461 -12.21 -36.57 -8.26
N ILE A 462 -13.29 -36.97 -7.56
CA ILE A 462 -13.47 -36.91 -6.09
C ILE A 462 -12.24 -37.50 -5.38
N SER A 463 -11.57 -38.47 -5.99
CA SER A 463 -10.28 -39.03 -5.56
C SER A 463 -9.14 -38.01 -5.43
N ASN A 464 -9.28 -36.83 -6.05
CA ASN A 464 -8.35 -35.70 -5.99
C ASN A 464 -8.77 -34.65 -4.93
N GLY A 465 -9.58 -35.03 -3.94
CA GLY A 465 -9.88 -34.20 -2.76
C GLY A 465 -10.91 -33.09 -2.98
N ASN A 466 -11.56 -33.03 -4.16
CA ASN A 466 -12.63 -32.07 -4.41
C ASN A 466 -13.92 -32.47 -3.65
N SER A 467 -14.61 -31.49 -3.06
CA SER A 467 -15.86 -31.68 -2.31
C SER A 467 -17.04 -30.99 -3.01
N PHE A 468 -18.18 -31.69 -3.13
CA PHE A 468 -19.41 -31.23 -3.81
C PHE A 468 -20.64 -31.44 -2.90
N PRO A 469 -21.71 -30.64 -3.05
CA PRO A 469 -22.96 -30.86 -2.33
C PRO A 469 -23.65 -32.16 -2.80
N GLN A 470 -24.13 -32.97 -1.86
CA GLN A 470 -24.78 -34.25 -2.10
C GLN A 470 -26.32 -34.13 -2.13
N PRO A 471 -27.03 -34.90 -2.99
CA PRO A 471 -26.53 -35.52 -4.21
C PRO A 471 -26.37 -34.45 -5.30
N PRO A 472 -25.30 -34.47 -6.10
CA PRO A 472 -25.16 -33.55 -7.22
C PRO A 472 -26.27 -33.83 -8.24
N ASN A 473 -27.26 -32.93 -8.36
CA ASN A 473 -28.14 -32.89 -9.52
C ASN A 473 -27.35 -32.31 -10.70
N LEU A 474 -26.29 -33.01 -11.11
CA LEU A 474 -25.41 -32.61 -12.20
C LEU A 474 -25.97 -33.17 -13.50
N ALA A 475 -26.34 -32.26 -14.40
CA ALA A 475 -26.42 -32.57 -15.81
C ALA A 475 -25.04 -33.08 -16.26
N GLN A 476 -25.00 -34.37 -16.60
CA GLN A 476 -24.05 -35.09 -17.44
C GLN A 476 -22.65 -34.47 -17.64
N ASN A 477 -21.62 -35.26 -17.29
CA ASN A 477 -20.19 -35.11 -17.60
C ASN A 477 -19.29 -34.62 -16.44
N VAL A 478 -19.46 -35.21 -15.26
CA VAL A 478 -18.31 -35.45 -14.37
C VAL A 478 -17.63 -36.73 -14.87
N GLN A 479 -16.47 -36.61 -15.50
CA GLN A 479 -15.50 -37.69 -15.53
C GLN A 479 -14.47 -37.46 -14.43
#